data_AF-A0A2H6GQ91-F1
#
_entry.id   AF-A0A2H6GQ91-F1
#
_cell.length_a   1.000
_cell.length_b   1.000
_cell.length_c   1.000
_cell.angle_alpha   90.00
_cell.angle_beta   90.00
_cell.angle_gamma   90.00
#
_symmetry.space_group_name_H-M   'P 1'
#
loop_
_entity.id
_entity.type
_entity.pdbx_description
1 polymer ?
#
loop_
_entity_poly.entity_id
_entity_poly.type
_entity_poly.pdbx_seq_one_letter_code
_entity_poly.pdbx_strand_id
1 'polypeptide(L)' 'MFGENRMKRDHEYIRRFEDDLAREEGRVDHARALEIFTRLWEEGRAIGTLPPDDPLDGLETKLRIARILNSCSSRS' A
#
# COMPACT_ATOMS: atom_id res chain seq x y z
N MET A 1 8.60 -29.37 -1.45
CA MET A 1 7.93 -28.68 -0.31
C MET A 1 8.94 -28.07 0.67
N PHE A 2 9.90 -27.25 0.22
CA PHE A 2 10.84 -26.53 1.13
C PHE A 2 10.93 -25.02 0.85
N GLY A 3 10.29 -24.52 -0.21
CA GLY A 3 10.31 -23.10 -0.61
C GLY A 3 9.26 -22.23 0.09
N GLU A 4 8.03 -22.73 0.27
CA GLU A 4 6.92 -21.95 0.84
C GLU A 4 7.18 -21.47 2.28
N ASN A 5 7.89 -22.27 3.09
CA ASN A 5 8.12 -21.96 4.50
C ASN A 5 9.24 -20.93 4.71
N ARG A 6 10.05 -20.64 3.69
CA ARG A 6 11.09 -19.60 3.73
C ARG A 6 10.49 -18.23 3.43
N MET A 7 9.70 -18.14 2.36
CA MET A 7 9.02 -16.91 1.92
C MET A 7 8.05 -16.34 2.98
N LYS A 8 7.31 -17.19 3.69
CA LYS A 8 6.42 -16.74 4.78
C LYS A 8 7.17 -16.12 5.96
N ARG A 9 8.33 -16.68 6.32
CA ARG A 9 9.17 -16.14 7.40
C ARG A 9 9.74 -14.78 7.02
N ASP A 10 10.25 -14.64 5.79
CA ASP A 10 10.80 -13.37 5.31
C ASP A 10 9.75 -12.24 5.34
N HIS A 11 8.49 -12.54 4.99
CA HIS A 11 7.40 -11.56 5.06
C HIS A 11 7.07 -11.12 6.48
N GLU A 12 7.11 -12.03 7.46
CA GLU A 12 6.88 -11.69 8.87
C GLU A 12 8.02 -10.84 9.44
N TYR A 13 9.26 -11.14 9.06
CA TYR A 13 10.43 -10.34 9.43
C TYR A 13 10.38 -8.92 8.85
N ILE A 14 10.05 -8.77 7.56
CA ILE A 14 9.91 -7.47 6.92
C ILE A 14 8.82 -6.66 7.61
N ARG A 15 7.65 -7.27 7.80
CA ARG A 15 6.53 -6.57 8.46
C ARG A 15 6.90 -6.12 9.87
N ARG A 16 7.57 -6.97 10.65
CA ARG A 16 8.02 -6.61 11.98
C ARG A 16 9.00 -5.44 11.96
N PHE A 17 9.96 -5.46 11.03
CA PHE A 17 10.90 -4.37 10.83
C PHE A 17 10.18 -3.05 10.47
N GLU A 18 9.24 -3.08 9.52
CA GLU A 18 8.44 -1.91 9.14
C GLU A 18 7.62 -1.38 10.32
N ASP A 19 7.00 -2.25 11.11
CA ASP A 19 6.22 -1.88 12.28
C ASP A 19 7.10 -1.28 13.40
N ASP A 20 8.30 -1.83 13.60
CA ASP A 20 9.27 -1.33 14.57
C ASP A 20 9.82 0.05 14.13
N LEU A 21 10.19 0.20 12.86
CA LEU A 21 10.65 1.47 12.28
C LEU A 21 9.58 2.55 12.35
N ALA A 22 8.33 2.24 12.00
CA ALA A 22 7.22 3.19 12.08
C ALA A 22 6.91 3.62 13.52
N ARG A 23 7.14 2.73 14.51
CA ARG A 23 7.01 3.06 15.93
C ARG A 23 8.12 3.98 16.41
N GLU A 24 9.35 3.78 15.93
CA GLU A 24 10.51 4.60 16.30
C GLU A 24 10.49 5.99 15.65
N GLU A 25 10.22 6.07 14.34
CA GLU A 25 10.19 7.33 13.59
C GLU A 25 8.92 8.15 13.86
N GLY A 26 7.84 7.51 14.29
CA GLY A 26 6.54 8.15 14.48
C GLY A 26 5.86 8.49 13.16
N ARG A 27 4.82 9.33 13.21
CA ARG A 27 4.12 9.74 11.98
C ARG A 27 5.00 10.70 11.18
N VAL A 28 5.18 10.39 9.90
CA VAL A 28 5.71 11.32 8.91
C VAL A 28 4.78 12.55 8.85
N ASP A 29 5.36 13.75 8.97
CA ASP A 29 4.59 14.98 8.83
C ASP A 29 4.06 15.14 7.40
N HIS A 30 3.00 15.94 7.24
CA HIS A 30 2.30 16.05 5.97
C HIS A 30 3.21 16.55 4.83
N ALA A 31 4.10 17.52 5.11
CA ALA A 31 4.96 18.08 4.08
C ALA A 31 5.98 17.04 3.60
N ARG A 32 6.59 16.31 4.53
CA ARG A 32 7.52 15.23 4.20
C ARG A 32 6.83 14.07 3.48
N ALA A 33 5.63 13.69 3.90
CA ALA A 33 4.86 12.65 3.22
C ALA A 33 4.54 13.04 1.77
N LEU A 34 4.18 14.30 1.54
CA LEU A 34 3.91 14.81 0.19
C LEU A 34 5.18 14.80 -0.68
N GLU A 35 6.32 15.21 -0.12
CA GLU A 35 7.60 15.17 -0.81
C GLU A 35 7.97 13.74 -1.25
N ILE A 36 7.88 12.77 -0.34
CA ILE A 36 8.12 11.35 -0.64
C ILE A 36 7.19 10.88 -1.75
N PHE A 37 5.90 11.17 -1.64
CA PHE A 37 4.91 10.82 -2.66
C PHE A 37 5.26 11.40 -4.03
N THR A 38 5.58 12.69 -4.10
CA THR A 38 5.93 13.36 -5.36
C THR A 38 7.17 12.73 -6.00
N ARG A 39 8.19 12.40 -5.21
CA ARG A 39 9.41 11.76 -5.72
C ARG A 39 9.15 10.36 -6.26
N LEU A 40 8.36 9.55 -5.55
CA LEU A 40 7.97 8.23 -6.04
C LEU A 40 7.12 8.30 -7.30
N TRP A 41 6.27 9.33 -7.41
CA TRP A 41 5.49 9.58 -8.62
C TRP A 41 6.38 9.93 -9.82
N GLU A 42 7.36 10.81 -9.64
CA GLU A 42 8.35 11.15 -10.66
C GLU A 42 9.13 9.92 -11.13
N GLU A 43 9.61 9.11 -10.18
CA GLU A 43 10.33 7.87 -10.48
C GLU A 43 9.46 6.87 -11.25
N GLY A 44 8.22 6.64 -10.78
CA GLY A 44 7.27 5.75 -11.45
C GLY A 44 6.97 6.16 -12.89
N ARG A 45 6.95 7.47 -13.16
CA ARG A 45 6.85 8.00 -14.53
C ARG A 45 8.13 7.77 -15.34
N ALA A 46 9.30 7.96 -14.73
CA ALA A 46 10.58 7.75 -15.39
C ALA A 46 10.78 6.29 -15.85
N ILE A 47 10.32 5.32 -15.05
CA ILE A 47 10.36 3.89 -15.39
C ILE A 47 9.16 3.42 -16.22
N GLY A 48 8.24 4.31 -16.60
CA GLY A 48 7.08 4.00 -17.45
C GLY A 48 6.02 3.13 -16.79
N THR A 49 6.01 3.02 -15.46
CA THR A 49 4.98 2.26 -14.70
C THR A 49 3.78 3.16 -14.33
N LEU A 50 4.00 4.47 -14.24
CA LEU A 50 2.95 5.47 -13.98
C LEU A 50 2.82 6.49 -15.13
N PRO A 51 1.61 6.99 -15.39
CA PRO A 51 0.34 6.46 -14.91
C PRO A 51 0.08 5.05 -15.48
N PRO A 52 -0.78 4.23 -14.86
CA PRO A 52 -1.18 2.96 -15.43
C PRO A 52 -1.86 3.16 -16.79
N ASP A 53 -1.70 2.18 -17.68
CA ASP A 53 -2.24 2.23 -19.04
C ASP A 53 -3.77 2.40 -19.07
N ASP A 54 -4.47 1.69 -18.18
CA ASP A 54 -5.89 1.89 -17.91
C ASP A 54 -6.09 2.68 -16.61
N PRO A 55 -6.55 3.94 -16.67
CA PRO A 55 -6.84 4.75 -15.49
C PRO A 55 -7.91 4.15 -14.57
N LEU A 56 -8.74 3.24 -15.08
CA LEU A 56 -9.82 2.58 -14.33
C LEU A 56 -9.39 1.24 -13.72
N ASP A 57 -8.15 0.81 -13.96
CA ASP A 57 -7.67 -0.46 -13.42
C ASP A 57 -7.76 -0.48 -11.88
N GLY A 58 -8.28 -1.58 -11.35
CA GLY A 58 -8.54 -1.76 -9.93
C GLY A 58 -9.72 -0.94 -9.34
N LEU A 59 -10.42 -0.10 -10.11
CA LEU A 59 -11.57 0.67 -9.62
C LEU A 59 -12.76 -0.23 -9.27
N GLU A 60 -13.02 -1.27 -10.06
CA GLU A 60 -14.10 -2.22 -9.80
C GLU A 60 -13.95 -2.91 -8.44
N THR A 61 -12.72 -3.35 -8.11
CA THR A 61 -12.39 -3.94 -6.82
C THR A 61 -12.64 -2.95 -5.68
N LYS A 62 -12.23 -1.69 -5.84
CA LYS A 62 -12.49 -0.63 -4.85
C LYS A 62 -14.00 -0.38 -4.66
N LEU A 63 -14.77 -0.32 -5.75
CA LEU A 63 -16.23 -0.18 -5.70
C LEU A 63 -16.89 -1.37 -5.01
N ARG A 64 -16.43 -2.59 -5.28
CA ARG A 64 -16.92 -3.80 -4.62
C ARG A 64 -16.66 -3.77 -3.12
N ILE A 65 -15.43 -3.44 -2.69
CA ILE A 65 -15.07 -3.33 -1.27
C ILE A 65 -15.93 -2.25 -0.59
N ALA A 66 -16.08 -1.08 -1.21
CA ALA A 66 -16.90 0.01 -0.68
C ALA A 66 -18.37 -0.43 -0.50
N ARG A 67 -18.96 -1.16 -1.47
CA ARG A 67 -20.32 -1.71 -1.32
C ARG A 67 -20.42 -2.67 -0.13
N ILE A 68 -19.45 -3.56 0.05
CA ILE A 68 -19.43 -4.49 1.19
C ILE A 68 -19.38 -3.71 2.51
N LEU A 69 -18.44 -2.78 2.65
CA LEU A 69 -18.29 -1.96 3.85
C LEU A 69 -19.56 -1.16 4.16
N ASN A 70 -20.17 -0.53 3.15
CA ASN A 70 -21.42 0.22 3.33
C ASN A 70 -22.58 -0.68 3.73
N SER A 71 -22.65 -1.91 3.20
CA SER A 71 -23.67 -2.89 3.60
C SER A 71 -23.48 -3.41 5.03
N CYS A 72 -22.24 -3.42 5.53
CA CYS A 72 -21.92 -3.73 6.92
C CYS A 72 -22.15 -2.53 7.86
N SER A 73 -22.03 -1.31 7.35
CA SER A 73 -22.17 -0.06 8.11
C SER A 73 -23.61 0.34 8.37
N SER A 74 -24.61 -0.30 7.73
CA SER A 74 -26.03 0.07 7.86
C SER A 74 -26.69 -0.44 9.17
N ARG A 75 -25.93 -0.54 10.26
CA ARG A 75 -26.42 -0.81 11.62
C ARG A 75 -25.54 -0.10 12.66
N SER A 76 -25.91 1.14 12.97
CA SER A 76 -25.68 1.80 14.26
C SER A 76 -26.88 2.68 14.56
#